data_AF-A0A7Y4NF93-F1
#
_entry.id   AF-A0A7Y4NF93-F1
#
_cell.length_a   1.000
_cell.length_b   1.000
_cell.length_c   1.000
_cell.angle_alpha   90.00
_cell.angle_beta   90.00
_cell.angle_gamma   90.00
#
_symmetry.space_group_name_H-M   'P 1'
#
loop_
_entity.id
_entity.type
_entity.pdbx_description
1 polymer ?
#
loop_
_entity_poly.entity_id
_entity_poly.type
_entity_poly.pdbx_seq_one_letter_code
_entity_poly.pdbx_strand_id
1 'polypeptide(L)'
;QVAGLGLAEDVRDRTPDMSFRASPFLRLRLVCDAVLARDGAQEALADLARVVEDCRGVVRTVTRHLEDSGVSVDLVYRLERIRHGLDRMEAIARVLVAPRGEPRWREALALLSDLLEHAHADRSVRALVRRNARLMARKIIERTGNTGEHYITSTQGEFHHMVHSAAGGGFVAAFAVALKFLLTGLPLAPFFAGLFVALNYAGGFVVMQMLGLTLATKQPSMTASTLAAAVGEDAGLDGGARRMERLAALVPRVTRSQLAAILGNLGCVLPVAVALGLGFQLLKGHAYLTAQQAQHVVETLHPWKSATLLYAALTGVLLWASSLAAGWFENFIVYRRLPEALAHHRVLRALLGVNGARKVADALMHHAAGVGGGVTLGVLLAVMPGVGGFFGLPLDVRHVTFSFGALAFAGCALGPSAVMEPGFLAAVAGVLVVGVLNFGVSFALALGVALRARDVPVREGLRFLGAVALRFLRNPIPFLVPPHDEPVPQGTEARVVPLAGPPGA
;
A
#
# COMPACT_ATOMS: atom_id res chain seq x y z
N GLN A 1 23.73 -26.25 -6.60
CA GLN A 1 23.07 -24.96 -6.29
C GLN A 1 21.56 -25.04 -6.40
N VAL A 2 20.98 -25.31 -7.58
CA VAL A 2 19.52 -25.42 -7.78
C VAL A 2 18.87 -26.37 -6.77
N ALA A 3 19.43 -27.57 -6.60
CA ALA A 3 18.94 -28.54 -5.61
C ALA A 3 18.93 -27.98 -4.17
N GLY A 4 19.99 -27.29 -3.75
CA GLY A 4 20.06 -26.68 -2.41
C GLY A 4 19.04 -25.57 -2.20
N LEU A 5 18.78 -24.75 -3.21
CA LEU A 5 17.76 -23.70 -3.16
C LEU A 5 16.33 -24.29 -3.13
N GLY A 6 16.07 -25.32 -3.93
CA GLY A 6 14.77 -25.98 -4.01
C GLY A 6 14.42 -26.83 -2.78
N LEU A 7 15.43 -27.23 -2.00
CA LEU A 7 15.25 -27.99 -0.75
C LEU A 7 15.23 -27.11 0.50
N ALA A 8 15.30 -25.78 0.35
CA ALA A 8 15.20 -24.85 1.47
C ALA A 8 13.82 -24.97 2.16
N GLU A 9 13.79 -24.71 3.47
CA GLU A 9 12.59 -24.78 4.30
C GLU A 9 11.43 -23.96 3.74
N ASP A 10 11.69 -22.70 3.37
CA ASP A 10 10.67 -21.79 2.81
C ASP A 10 9.97 -22.30 1.53
N VAL A 11 10.68 -23.12 0.74
CA VAL A 11 10.16 -23.73 -0.50
C VAL A 11 9.35 -24.98 -0.17
N ARG A 12 9.85 -25.78 0.77
CA ARG A 12 9.20 -27.02 1.23
C ARG A 12 7.89 -26.76 1.98
N ASP A 13 7.87 -25.78 2.86
CA ASP A 13 6.67 -25.42 3.64
C ASP A 13 5.48 -25.04 2.74
N ARG A 14 5.77 -24.64 1.49
CA ARG A 14 4.80 -24.24 0.47
C ARG A 14 4.50 -25.35 -0.54
N THR A 15 5.00 -26.56 -0.30
CA THR A 15 4.69 -27.80 -1.04
C THR A 15 4.34 -28.94 -0.07
N PRO A 16 3.34 -28.76 0.81
CA PRO A 16 3.06 -29.71 1.89
C PRO A 16 2.65 -31.11 1.40
N ASP A 17 2.03 -31.20 0.21
CA ASP A 17 1.60 -32.47 -0.37
C ASP A 17 2.75 -33.29 -0.99
N MET A 18 3.97 -32.71 -1.03
CA MET A 18 5.14 -33.37 -1.58
C MET A 18 6.03 -33.91 -0.46
N SER A 19 6.17 -35.24 -0.39
CA SER A 19 7.16 -35.83 0.51
C SER A 19 8.57 -35.40 0.14
N PHE A 20 9.45 -35.23 1.14
CA PHE A 20 10.85 -34.84 0.90
C PHE A 20 11.55 -35.76 -0.10
N ARG A 21 11.31 -37.08 0.00
CA ARG A 21 11.90 -38.08 -0.90
C ARG A 21 11.37 -38.01 -2.34
N ALA A 22 10.17 -37.46 -2.54
CA ALA A 22 9.59 -37.26 -3.86
C ALA A 22 10.05 -35.95 -4.53
N SER A 23 10.89 -35.13 -3.86
CA SER A 23 11.33 -33.85 -4.40
C SER A 23 12.12 -34.02 -5.70
N PRO A 24 11.69 -33.38 -6.82
CA PRO A 24 12.42 -33.45 -8.08
C PRO A 24 13.81 -32.79 -7.98
N PHE A 25 14.01 -31.88 -7.03
CA PHE A 25 15.32 -31.27 -6.77
C PHE A 25 16.37 -32.26 -6.25
N LEU A 26 15.97 -33.34 -5.57
CA LEU A 26 16.89 -34.43 -5.20
C LEU A 26 17.25 -35.28 -6.42
N ARG A 27 16.24 -35.63 -7.24
CA ARG A 27 16.42 -36.39 -8.48
C ARG A 27 17.30 -35.64 -9.49
N LEU A 28 17.19 -34.32 -9.53
CA LEU A 28 17.95 -33.46 -10.46
C LEU A 28 19.46 -33.70 -10.37
N ARG A 29 20.00 -33.87 -9.16
CA ARG A 29 21.43 -34.14 -8.98
C ARG A 29 21.85 -35.48 -9.61
N LEU A 30 21.08 -36.53 -9.34
CA LEU A 30 21.36 -37.88 -9.86
C LEU A 30 21.32 -37.91 -11.40
N VAL A 31 20.34 -37.22 -11.99
CA VAL A 31 20.21 -37.16 -13.45
C VAL A 31 21.34 -36.34 -14.08
N CYS A 32 21.76 -35.22 -13.47
CA CYS A 32 22.93 -34.48 -13.95
C CYS A 32 24.21 -35.34 -13.91
N ASP A 33 24.43 -36.10 -12.84
CA ASP A 33 25.58 -37.00 -12.73
C ASP A 33 25.53 -38.10 -13.81
N ALA A 34 24.35 -38.62 -14.12
CA ALA A 34 24.14 -39.60 -15.19
C ALA A 34 24.39 -39.02 -16.60
N VAL A 35 23.98 -37.77 -16.86
CA VAL A 35 24.26 -37.07 -18.12
C VAL A 35 25.77 -36.93 -18.34
N LEU A 36 26.53 -36.58 -17.29
CA LEU A 36 27.98 -36.46 -17.36
C LEU A 36 28.66 -37.82 -17.55
N ALA A 37 28.24 -38.83 -16.78
CA ALA A 37 28.82 -40.17 -16.85
C ALA A 37 28.58 -40.86 -18.21
N ARG A 38 27.48 -40.53 -18.89
CA ARG A 38 27.11 -41.10 -20.19
C ARG A 38 27.41 -40.17 -21.38
N ASP A 39 28.27 -39.16 -21.18
CA ASP A 39 28.70 -38.18 -22.19
C ASP A 39 27.54 -37.58 -23.01
N GLY A 40 26.44 -37.23 -22.32
CA GLY A 40 25.26 -36.66 -22.98
C GLY A 40 24.45 -37.64 -23.82
N ALA A 41 24.41 -38.93 -23.45
CA ALA A 41 23.52 -39.90 -24.09
C ALA A 41 22.06 -39.39 -24.13
N GLN A 42 21.38 -39.63 -25.25
CA GLN A 42 20.06 -39.06 -25.53
C GLN A 42 18.99 -39.43 -24.49
N GLU A 43 19.05 -40.64 -23.93
CA GLU A 43 18.18 -41.07 -22.82
C GLU A 43 18.40 -40.24 -21.55
N ALA A 44 19.66 -40.00 -21.18
CA ALA A 44 19.99 -39.21 -20.00
C ALA A 44 19.58 -37.73 -20.16
N LEU A 45 19.68 -37.20 -21.38
CA LEU A 45 19.21 -35.84 -21.69
C LEU A 45 17.68 -35.75 -21.69
N ALA A 46 16.97 -36.80 -22.11
CA ALA A 46 15.51 -36.88 -21.98
C ALA A 46 15.08 -36.96 -20.50
N ASP A 47 15.81 -37.70 -19.67
CA ASP A 47 15.60 -37.72 -18.22
C ASP A 47 15.83 -36.34 -17.58
N LEU A 48 16.87 -35.63 -18.02
CA LEU A 48 17.16 -34.27 -17.57
C LEU A 48 16.01 -33.32 -17.91
N ALA A 49 15.52 -33.35 -19.15
CA ALA A 49 14.40 -32.52 -19.58
C ALA A 49 13.15 -32.76 -18.72
N ARG A 50 12.82 -34.02 -18.43
CA ARG A 50 11.70 -34.38 -17.56
C ARG A 50 11.87 -33.85 -16.13
N VAL A 51 13.02 -34.07 -15.51
CA VAL A 51 13.26 -33.60 -14.14
C VAL A 51 13.33 -32.07 -14.04
N VAL A 52 13.84 -31.39 -15.08
CA VAL A 52 13.79 -29.93 -15.17
C VAL A 52 12.35 -29.42 -15.19
N GLU A 53 11.47 -30.05 -15.97
CA GLU A 53 10.05 -29.67 -16.01
C GLU A 53 9.34 -29.98 -14.69
N ASP A 54 9.64 -31.11 -14.03
CA ASP A 54 9.14 -31.41 -12.68
C ASP A 54 9.56 -30.31 -11.69
N CYS A 55 10.82 -29.87 -11.74
CA CYS A 55 11.32 -28.76 -10.92
C CYS A 55 10.61 -27.43 -11.23
N ARG A 56 10.35 -27.14 -12.51
CA ARG A 56 9.53 -25.97 -12.91
C ARG A 56 8.10 -26.07 -12.39
N GLY A 57 7.53 -27.27 -12.37
CA GLY A 57 6.26 -27.59 -11.72
C GLY A 57 6.25 -27.14 -10.26
N VAL A 58 7.25 -27.54 -9.49
CA VAL A 58 7.40 -27.11 -8.08
C VAL A 58 7.52 -25.60 -7.96
N VAL A 59 8.36 -24.95 -8.77
CA VAL A 59 8.50 -23.49 -8.78
C VAL A 59 7.16 -22.80 -9.06
N ARG A 60 6.37 -23.30 -10.01
CA ARG A 60 5.02 -22.78 -10.31
C ARG A 60 4.07 -22.95 -9.12
N THR A 61 4.07 -24.11 -8.46
CA THR A 61 3.26 -24.36 -7.27
C THR A 61 3.62 -23.43 -6.12
N VAL A 62 4.92 -23.28 -5.82
CA VAL A 62 5.39 -22.37 -4.75
C VAL A 62 5.09 -20.92 -5.10
N THR A 63 5.22 -20.53 -6.37
CA THR A 63 4.87 -19.17 -6.84
C THR A 63 3.37 -18.91 -6.68
N ARG A 64 2.51 -19.88 -6.97
CA ARG A 64 1.06 -19.77 -6.72
C ARG A 64 0.77 -19.64 -5.23
N HIS A 65 1.40 -20.46 -4.40
CA HIS A 65 1.20 -20.39 -2.95
C HIS A 65 1.71 -19.08 -2.32
N LEU A 66 2.73 -18.45 -2.93
CA LEU A 66 3.19 -17.10 -2.56
C LEU A 66 2.13 -16.02 -2.79
N GLU A 67 1.23 -16.21 -3.77
CA GLU A 67 0.14 -15.27 -4.02
C GLU A 67 -0.86 -15.27 -2.84
N ASP A 68 -1.06 -16.40 -2.18
CA ASP A 68 -2.02 -16.52 -1.09
C ASP A 68 -1.38 -16.26 0.29
N SER A 69 -0.17 -16.77 0.52
CA SER A 69 0.48 -16.81 1.85
C SER A 69 1.51 -15.70 2.12
N GLY A 70 1.52 -14.64 1.31
CA GLY A 70 2.44 -13.51 1.44
C GLY A 70 3.80 -13.74 0.77
N VAL A 71 4.52 -12.65 0.48
CA VAL A 71 5.74 -12.64 -0.35
C VAL A 71 6.97 -12.20 0.44
N SER A 72 8.11 -12.86 0.20
CA SER A 72 9.44 -12.47 0.69
C SER A 72 10.40 -12.21 -0.45
N VAL A 73 11.24 -11.17 -0.30
CA VAL A 73 12.34 -10.83 -1.24
C VAL A 73 13.19 -12.06 -1.49
N ASP A 74 13.58 -12.74 -0.40
CA ASP A 74 14.57 -13.80 -0.43
C ASP A 74 14.01 -15.04 -1.12
N LEU A 75 12.77 -15.40 -0.82
CA LEU A 75 12.10 -16.52 -1.49
C LEU A 75 11.89 -16.24 -2.98
N VAL A 76 11.44 -15.03 -3.35
CA VAL A 76 11.33 -14.62 -4.76
C VAL A 76 12.68 -14.73 -5.48
N TYR A 77 13.73 -14.18 -4.87
CA TYR A 77 15.08 -14.23 -5.42
C TYR A 77 15.57 -15.67 -5.59
N ARG A 78 15.31 -16.56 -4.61
CA ARG A 78 15.65 -17.98 -4.70
C ARG A 78 14.90 -18.67 -5.84
N LEU A 79 13.60 -18.44 -6.00
CA LEU A 79 12.81 -19.02 -7.10
C LEU A 79 13.32 -18.54 -8.47
N GLU A 80 13.68 -17.27 -8.58
CA GLU A 80 14.25 -16.73 -9.81
C GLU A 80 15.63 -17.35 -10.12
N ARG A 81 16.49 -17.52 -9.11
CA ARG A 81 17.75 -18.25 -9.27
C ARG A 81 17.57 -19.71 -9.65
N ILE A 82 16.55 -20.38 -9.10
CA ILE A 82 16.20 -21.74 -9.49
C ILE A 82 15.84 -21.76 -10.98
N ARG A 83 14.94 -20.86 -11.42
CA ARG A 83 14.52 -20.76 -12.83
C ARG A 83 15.71 -20.54 -13.78
N HIS A 84 16.59 -19.57 -13.51
CA HIS A 84 17.78 -19.38 -14.35
C HIS A 84 18.71 -20.59 -14.34
N GLY A 85 18.84 -21.25 -13.18
CA GLY A 85 19.61 -22.47 -13.07
C GLY A 85 19.06 -23.58 -13.96
N LEU A 86 17.73 -23.74 -14.01
CA LEU A 86 17.03 -24.70 -14.86
C LEU A 86 17.13 -24.34 -16.35
N ASP A 87 16.93 -23.06 -16.71
CA ASP A 87 17.04 -22.57 -18.09
C ASP A 87 18.46 -22.80 -18.65
N ARG A 88 19.48 -22.54 -17.81
CA ARG A 88 20.88 -22.83 -18.16
C ARG A 88 21.15 -24.32 -18.33
N MET A 89 20.58 -25.19 -17.50
CA MET A 89 20.71 -26.65 -17.65
C MET A 89 20.12 -27.12 -18.99
N GLU A 90 18.97 -26.58 -19.38
CA GLU A 90 18.33 -26.90 -20.65
C GLU A 90 19.13 -26.37 -21.85
N ALA A 91 19.67 -25.15 -21.75
CA ALA A 91 20.55 -24.60 -22.78
C ALA A 91 21.83 -25.43 -22.96
N ILE A 92 22.44 -25.90 -21.87
CA ILE A 92 23.58 -26.84 -21.94
C ILE A 92 23.13 -28.17 -22.60
N ALA A 93 21.97 -28.70 -22.23
CA ALA A 93 21.44 -29.92 -22.83
C ALA A 93 21.24 -29.78 -24.35
N ARG A 94 20.74 -28.64 -24.84
CA ARG A 94 20.61 -28.37 -26.29
C ARG A 94 21.95 -28.40 -27.02
N VAL A 95 23.01 -27.84 -26.42
CA VAL A 95 24.38 -27.92 -26.97
C VAL A 95 24.87 -29.37 -27.04
N LEU A 96 24.60 -30.18 -26.03
CA LEU A 96 25.01 -31.59 -25.98
C LEU A 96 24.27 -32.46 -27.00
N VAL A 97 22.96 -32.25 -27.18
CA VAL A 97 22.14 -32.97 -28.18
C VAL A 97 22.52 -32.56 -29.60
N ALA A 98 22.86 -31.29 -29.83
CA ALA A 98 23.06 -30.77 -31.17
C ALA A 98 24.15 -31.54 -31.94
N PRO A 99 23.89 -31.91 -33.23
CA PRO A 99 24.89 -32.55 -34.08
C PRO A 99 26.18 -31.74 -34.15
N ARG A 100 27.33 -32.43 -34.25
CA ARG A 100 28.63 -31.76 -34.41
C ARG A 100 28.62 -30.89 -35.68
N GLY A 101 29.26 -29.72 -35.60
CA GLY A 101 29.32 -28.75 -36.68
C GLY A 101 28.52 -27.48 -36.37
N GLU A 102 28.01 -26.83 -37.42
CA GLU A 102 27.32 -25.55 -37.32
C GLU A 102 26.15 -25.51 -36.32
N PRO A 103 25.26 -26.52 -36.24
CA PRO A 103 24.13 -26.50 -35.30
C PRO A 103 24.56 -26.39 -33.83
N ARG A 104 25.60 -27.13 -33.43
CA ARG A 104 26.15 -27.07 -32.07
C ARG A 104 26.79 -25.72 -31.76
N TRP A 105 27.45 -25.10 -32.75
CA TRP A 105 28.03 -23.78 -32.57
C TRP A 105 26.97 -22.69 -32.35
N ARG A 106 25.84 -22.77 -33.07
CA ARG A 106 24.72 -21.85 -32.87
C ARG A 106 24.13 -21.93 -31.45
N GLU A 107 23.89 -23.14 -30.96
CA GLU A 107 23.40 -23.34 -29.58
C GLU A 107 24.43 -22.86 -28.53
N ALA A 108 25.72 -23.12 -28.78
CA ALA A 108 26.79 -22.67 -27.88
C ALA A 108 26.89 -21.13 -27.85
N LEU A 109 26.73 -20.46 -28.99
CA LEU A 109 26.70 -19.00 -29.07
C LEU A 109 25.47 -18.43 -28.36
N ALA A 110 24.30 -19.04 -28.53
CA ALA A 110 23.09 -18.62 -27.82
C ALA A 110 23.24 -18.73 -26.30
N LEU A 111 23.81 -19.83 -25.80
CA LEU A 111 24.15 -20.00 -24.39
C LEU A 111 25.16 -18.93 -23.92
N LEU A 112 26.21 -18.67 -24.70
CA LEU A 112 27.21 -17.65 -24.35
C LEU A 112 26.60 -16.24 -24.29
N SER A 113 25.77 -15.88 -25.27
CA SER A 113 25.03 -14.61 -25.29
C SER A 113 24.15 -14.46 -24.06
N ASP A 114 23.38 -15.49 -23.71
CA ASP A 114 22.51 -15.47 -22.54
C ASP A 114 23.31 -15.32 -21.23
N LEU A 115 24.45 -16.03 -21.11
CA LEU A 115 25.35 -15.89 -19.96
C LEU A 115 25.98 -14.49 -19.86
N LEU A 116 26.34 -13.87 -20.99
CA LEU A 116 26.89 -12.51 -21.02
C LEU A 116 25.85 -11.46 -20.64
N GLU A 117 24.63 -11.59 -21.15
CA GLU A 117 23.51 -10.70 -20.78
C GLU A 117 23.22 -10.80 -19.27
N HIS A 118 23.16 -12.01 -18.73
CA HIS A 118 22.95 -12.23 -17.30
C HIS A 118 24.12 -11.69 -16.46
N ALA A 119 25.37 -11.96 -16.85
CA ALA A 119 26.55 -11.44 -16.14
C ALA A 119 26.61 -9.91 -16.17
N HIS A 120 26.15 -9.28 -17.26
CA HIS A 120 26.04 -7.83 -17.35
C HIS A 120 24.91 -7.28 -16.46
N ALA A 121 23.75 -7.94 -16.44
CA ALA A 121 22.63 -7.57 -15.58
C ALA A 121 22.99 -7.68 -14.09
N ASP A 122 23.75 -8.70 -13.69
CA ASP A 122 24.20 -8.92 -12.32
C ASP A 122 25.18 -7.84 -11.82
N ARG A 123 25.86 -7.11 -12.72
CA ARG A 123 26.69 -5.96 -12.36
C ARG A 123 25.89 -4.69 -12.04
N SER A 124 24.57 -4.71 -12.27
CA SER A 124 23.71 -3.55 -12.04
C SER A 124 22.83 -3.74 -10.80
N VAL A 125 23.16 -3.00 -9.73
CA VAL A 125 22.31 -2.90 -8.53
C VAL A 125 20.90 -2.43 -8.91
N ARG A 126 20.78 -1.53 -9.89
CA ARG A 126 19.48 -1.06 -10.39
C ARG A 126 18.70 -2.17 -11.08
N ALA A 127 19.34 -3.00 -11.91
CA ALA A 127 18.68 -4.11 -12.57
C ALA A 127 18.24 -5.18 -11.56
N LEU A 128 19.10 -5.49 -10.59
CA LEU A 128 18.79 -6.41 -9.49
C LEU A 128 17.59 -5.94 -8.66
N VAL A 129 17.59 -4.67 -8.24
CA VAL A 129 16.46 -4.07 -7.51
C VAL A 129 15.20 -4.09 -8.38
N ARG A 130 15.29 -3.69 -9.66
CA ARG A 130 14.12 -3.69 -10.55
C ARG A 130 13.53 -5.09 -10.76
N ARG A 131 14.38 -6.12 -10.86
CA ARG A 131 13.96 -7.52 -11.10
C ARG A 131 13.34 -8.15 -9.86
N ASN A 132 14.01 -8.02 -8.71
CA ASN A 132 13.57 -8.64 -7.45
C ASN A 132 12.47 -7.86 -6.72
N ALA A 133 12.47 -6.52 -6.81
CA ALA A 133 11.47 -5.69 -6.15
C ALA A 133 10.11 -5.75 -6.86
N ARG A 134 10.02 -6.29 -8.08
CA ARG A 134 8.78 -6.25 -8.85
C ARG A 134 7.68 -7.12 -8.28
N LEU A 135 7.97 -8.38 -7.93
CA LEU A 135 6.96 -9.26 -7.33
C LEU A 135 6.51 -8.74 -5.96
N MET A 136 7.44 -8.20 -5.17
CA MET A 136 7.09 -7.56 -3.90
C MET A 136 6.28 -6.29 -4.08
N ALA A 137 6.70 -5.38 -4.96
CA ALA A 137 5.98 -4.14 -5.22
C ALA A 137 4.57 -4.48 -5.73
N ARG A 138 4.47 -5.40 -6.69
CA ARG A 138 3.18 -5.92 -7.17
C ARG A 138 2.34 -6.45 -6.00
N LYS A 139 2.90 -7.26 -5.10
CA LYS A 139 2.15 -7.84 -3.98
C LYS A 139 1.73 -6.81 -2.94
N ILE A 140 2.62 -5.89 -2.57
CA ILE A 140 2.31 -4.78 -1.66
C ILE A 140 1.16 -3.96 -2.25
N ILE A 141 1.23 -3.64 -3.55
CA ILE A 141 0.18 -2.88 -4.26
C ILE A 141 -1.13 -3.66 -4.35
N GLU A 142 -1.10 -4.97 -4.61
CA GLU A 142 -2.30 -5.82 -4.62
C GLU A 142 -2.99 -5.82 -3.24
N ARG A 143 -2.23 -5.94 -2.14
CA ARG A 143 -2.78 -5.91 -0.78
C ARG A 143 -3.38 -4.53 -0.43
N THR A 144 -2.66 -3.46 -0.79
CA THR A 144 -3.16 -2.08 -0.72
C THR A 144 -4.44 -1.89 -1.55
N GLY A 145 -4.53 -2.52 -2.73
CA GLY A 145 -5.71 -2.48 -3.63
C GLY A 145 -6.93 -3.22 -3.10
N ASN A 146 -6.76 -4.43 -2.54
CA ASN A 146 -7.86 -5.22 -1.96
C ASN A 146 -8.50 -4.48 -0.78
N THR A 147 -7.70 -3.88 0.09
CA THR A 147 -8.21 -3.05 1.19
C THR A 147 -8.91 -1.79 0.65
N GLY A 148 -8.52 -1.31 -0.53
CA GLY A 148 -9.12 -0.15 -1.20
C GLY A 148 -10.56 -0.34 -1.66
N GLU A 149 -10.97 -1.57 -1.97
CA GLU A 149 -12.33 -1.89 -2.45
C GLU A 149 -13.40 -1.51 -1.43
N HIS A 150 -13.14 -1.78 -0.14
CA HIS A 150 -14.05 -1.43 0.96
C HIS A 150 -14.25 0.07 1.14
N TYR A 151 -13.40 0.91 0.56
CA TYR A 151 -13.57 2.36 0.58
C TYR A 151 -14.37 2.90 -0.61
N ILE A 152 -14.76 2.05 -1.57
CA ILE A 152 -15.53 2.45 -2.74
C ILE A 152 -17.02 2.24 -2.45
N THR A 153 -17.74 3.33 -2.25
CA THR A 153 -19.19 3.34 -2.08
C THR A 153 -19.88 3.10 -3.42
N SER A 154 -20.89 2.23 -3.40
CA SER A 154 -21.77 1.90 -4.52
C SER A 154 -23.17 2.47 -4.29
N THR A 155 -23.73 2.31 -3.10
CA THR A 155 -25.11 2.74 -2.77
C THR A 155 -25.18 4.07 -2.00
N GLN A 156 -26.39 4.66 -1.91
CA GLN A 156 -26.65 5.82 -1.04
C GLN A 156 -26.41 5.51 0.44
N GLY A 157 -26.79 4.32 0.91
CA GLY A 157 -26.55 3.89 2.29
C GLY A 157 -25.05 3.84 2.62
N GLU A 158 -24.25 3.26 1.73
CA GLU A 158 -22.78 3.24 1.87
C GLU A 158 -22.16 4.64 1.84
N PHE A 159 -22.72 5.55 1.02
CA PHE A 159 -22.29 6.95 0.99
C PHE A 159 -22.51 7.64 2.34
N HIS A 160 -23.70 7.51 2.93
CA HIS A 160 -23.98 8.10 4.25
C HIS A 160 -23.12 7.46 5.35
N HIS A 161 -22.96 6.14 5.32
CA HIS A 161 -22.07 5.44 6.25
C HIS A 161 -20.62 5.95 6.14
N MET A 162 -20.12 6.18 4.92
CA MET A 162 -18.80 6.77 4.68
C MET A 162 -18.69 8.16 5.29
N VAL A 163 -19.69 9.03 5.09
CA VAL A 163 -19.71 10.38 5.68
C VAL A 163 -19.69 10.31 7.21
N HIS A 164 -20.49 9.44 7.83
CA HIS A 164 -20.53 9.28 9.30
C HIS A 164 -19.24 8.71 9.88
N SER A 165 -18.69 7.65 9.27
CA SER A 165 -17.40 7.09 9.66
C SER A 165 -16.28 8.14 9.51
N ALA A 166 -16.33 8.93 8.45
CA ALA A 166 -15.40 10.03 8.24
C ALA A 166 -15.62 11.20 9.20
N ALA A 167 -16.84 11.48 9.62
CA ALA A 167 -17.11 12.46 10.66
C ALA A 167 -16.40 12.10 11.97
N GLY A 168 -16.46 10.82 12.38
CA GLY A 168 -15.69 10.36 13.54
C GLY A 168 -14.16 10.53 13.36
N GLY A 169 -13.64 10.35 12.14
CA GLY A 169 -12.25 10.69 11.82
C GLY A 169 -11.94 12.18 12.02
N GLY A 170 -12.86 13.06 11.60
CA GLY A 170 -12.76 14.50 11.85
C GLY A 170 -12.80 14.87 13.34
N PHE A 171 -13.65 14.19 14.11
CA PHE A 171 -13.72 14.33 15.57
C PHE A 171 -12.38 14.00 16.24
N VAL A 172 -11.83 12.81 15.99
CA VAL A 172 -10.53 12.40 16.57
C VAL A 172 -9.40 13.34 16.10
N ALA A 173 -9.44 13.80 14.85
CA ALA A 173 -8.46 14.75 14.33
C ALA A 173 -8.49 16.10 15.05
N ALA A 174 -9.66 16.62 15.43
CA ALA A 174 -9.76 17.87 16.19
C ALA A 174 -9.07 17.76 17.56
N PHE A 175 -9.28 16.65 18.28
CA PHE A 175 -8.57 16.37 19.53
C PHE A 175 -7.06 16.21 19.32
N ALA A 176 -6.63 15.53 18.25
CA ALA A 176 -5.22 15.40 17.93
C ALA A 176 -4.56 16.77 17.67
N VAL A 177 -5.24 17.69 17.00
CA VAL A 177 -4.76 19.06 16.78
C VAL A 177 -4.70 19.84 18.11
N ALA A 178 -5.74 19.75 18.94
CA ALA A 178 -5.75 20.38 20.26
C ALA A 178 -4.56 19.91 21.11
N LEU A 179 -4.38 18.59 21.19
CA LEU A 179 -3.28 17.97 21.94
C LEU A 179 -1.91 18.32 21.35
N LYS A 180 -1.78 18.43 20.03
CA LYS A 180 -0.55 18.91 19.38
C LYS A 180 -0.15 20.29 19.92
N PHE A 181 -1.08 21.25 19.92
CA PHE A 181 -0.78 22.60 20.43
C PHE A 181 -0.39 22.59 21.90
N LEU A 182 -1.05 21.79 22.74
CA LEU A 182 -0.69 21.61 24.13
C LEU A 182 0.74 21.06 24.27
N LEU A 183 1.07 19.97 23.56
CA LEU A 183 2.37 19.33 23.59
C LEU A 183 3.49 20.26 23.11
N THR A 184 3.25 21.06 22.07
CA THR A 184 4.22 22.03 21.55
C THR A 184 4.37 23.28 22.43
N GLY A 185 3.39 23.54 23.30
CA GLY A 185 3.45 24.63 24.28
C GLY A 185 4.22 24.27 25.55
N LEU A 186 4.50 22.98 25.79
CA LEU A 186 5.30 22.53 26.93
C LEU A 186 6.79 22.85 26.70
N PRO A 187 7.54 23.23 27.75
CA PRO A 187 8.98 23.51 27.67
C PRO A 187 9.80 22.22 27.60
N LEU A 188 9.52 21.38 26.59
CA LEU A 188 10.21 20.12 26.35
C LEU A 188 11.39 20.30 25.39
N ALA A 189 12.40 19.45 25.52
CA ALA A 189 13.45 19.39 24.51
C ALA A 189 12.85 18.99 23.14
N PRO A 190 13.38 19.51 22.01
CA PRO A 190 12.80 19.30 20.67
C PRO A 190 12.54 17.83 20.32
N PHE A 191 13.43 16.93 20.73
CA PHE A 191 13.26 15.48 20.55
C PHE A 191 11.97 14.96 21.20
N PHE A 192 11.74 15.29 22.47
CA PHE A 192 10.55 14.82 23.20
C PHE A 192 9.27 15.48 22.70
N ALA A 193 9.32 16.77 22.35
CA ALA A 193 8.19 17.44 21.71
C ALA A 193 7.79 16.74 20.40
N GLY A 194 8.77 16.44 19.53
CA GLY A 194 8.55 15.69 18.30
C GLY A 194 8.04 14.27 18.55
N LEU A 195 8.60 13.56 19.53
CA LEU A 195 8.18 12.21 19.91
C LEU A 195 6.73 12.18 20.40
N PHE A 196 6.31 13.10 21.27
CA PHE A 196 4.94 13.13 21.76
C PHE A 196 3.94 13.56 20.67
N VAL A 197 4.32 14.45 19.77
CA VAL A 197 3.49 14.77 18.59
C VAL A 197 3.36 13.55 17.68
N ALA A 198 4.43 12.78 17.47
CA ALA A 198 4.40 11.53 16.71
C ALA A 198 3.46 10.50 17.34
N LEU A 199 3.56 10.32 18.67
CA LEU A 199 2.70 9.41 19.43
C LEU A 199 1.23 9.86 19.42
N ASN A 200 0.96 11.16 19.53
CA ASN A 200 -0.37 11.74 19.42
C ASN A 200 -1.01 11.41 18.06
N TYR A 201 -0.30 11.66 16.96
CA TYR A 201 -0.83 11.35 15.63
C TYR A 201 -0.95 9.86 15.37
N ALA A 202 0.08 9.07 15.69
CA ALA A 202 0.04 7.61 15.52
C ALA A 202 -1.09 6.99 16.35
N GLY A 203 -1.22 7.40 17.62
CA GLY A 203 -2.30 6.98 18.52
C GLY A 203 -3.67 7.38 17.98
N GLY A 204 -3.84 8.63 17.52
CA GLY A 204 -5.08 9.09 16.89
C GLY A 204 -5.47 8.24 15.67
N PHE A 205 -4.51 7.91 14.80
CA PHE A 205 -4.78 7.06 13.64
C PHE A 205 -5.07 5.59 14.00
N VAL A 206 -4.46 5.06 15.06
CA VAL A 206 -4.78 3.73 15.58
C VAL A 206 -6.18 3.71 16.17
N VAL A 207 -6.54 4.72 16.97
CA VAL A 207 -7.90 4.88 17.52
C VAL A 207 -8.93 4.95 16.40
N MET A 208 -8.68 5.74 15.36
CA MET A 208 -9.56 5.77 14.18
C MET A 208 -9.73 4.37 13.57
N GLN A 209 -8.64 3.62 13.40
CA GLN A 209 -8.68 2.28 12.82
C GLN A 209 -9.46 1.28 13.69
N MET A 210 -9.28 1.33 15.01
CA MET A 210 -9.95 0.42 15.94
C MET A 210 -11.46 0.70 16.04
N LEU A 211 -11.86 1.96 15.88
CA LEU A 211 -13.25 2.39 15.91
C LEU A 211 -13.94 2.32 14.53
N GLY A 212 -13.25 1.86 13.48
CA GLY A 212 -13.80 1.83 12.12
C GLY A 212 -14.06 3.23 11.53
N LEU A 213 -13.33 4.23 12.00
CA LEU A 213 -13.43 5.61 11.55
C LEU A 213 -12.54 5.86 10.34
N THR A 214 -13.05 6.65 9.41
CA THR A 214 -12.38 6.88 8.13
C THR A 214 -11.57 8.18 8.14
N LEU A 215 -10.31 8.09 7.72
CA LEU A 215 -9.50 9.26 7.38
C LEU A 215 -9.44 9.41 5.86
N ALA A 216 -10.01 10.50 5.35
CA ALA A 216 -10.18 10.71 3.92
C ALA A 216 -8.86 10.63 3.14
N THR A 217 -7.78 11.18 3.70
CA THR A 217 -6.46 11.28 3.06
C THR A 217 -5.72 9.95 2.90
N LYS A 218 -6.16 8.86 3.56
CA LYS A 218 -5.58 7.51 3.34
C LYS A 218 -6.11 6.87 2.06
N GLN A 219 -7.37 7.13 1.71
CA GLN A 219 -8.10 6.45 0.65
C GLN A 219 -7.54 6.62 -0.78
N PRO A 220 -6.97 7.78 -1.18
CA PRO A 220 -6.56 8.02 -2.57
C PRO A 220 -5.52 7.02 -3.07
N SER A 221 -4.53 6.70 -2.22
CA SER A 221 -3.52 5.71 -2.54
C SER A 221 -4.08 4.29 -2.72
N MET A 222 -5.05 3.91 -1.87
CA MET A 222 -5.70 2.60 -1.89
C MET A 222 -6.58 2.46 -3.13
N THR A 223 -7.47 3.42 -3.35
CA THR A 223 -8.39 3.45 -4.49
C THR A 223 -7.68 3.57 -5.84
N ALA A 224 -6.55 4.28 -5.91
CA ALA A 224 -5.67 4.29 -7.08
C ALA A 224 -5.11 2.89 -7.40
N SER A 225 -4.74 2.13 -6.37
CA SER A 225 -4.23 0.76 -6.52
C SER A 225 -5.33 -0.20 -7.00
N THR A 226 -6.55 -0.05 -6.47
CA THR A 226 -7.75 -0.77 -6.96
C THR A 226 -8.06 -0.43 -8.42
N LEU A 227 -7.98 0.85 -8.79
CA LEU A 227 -8.21 1.29 -10.17
C LEU A 227 -7.18 0.67 -11.12
N ALA A 228 -5.90 0.71 -10.75
CA ALA A 228 -4.83 0.06 -11.50
C ALA A 228 -5.02 -1.47 -11.57
N ALA A 229 -5.63 -2.07 -10.55
CA ALA A 229 -5.94 -3.49 -10.55
C ALA A 229 -6.93 -3.86 -11.64
N ALA A 230 -8.04 -3.12 -11.73
CA ALA A 230 -9.05 -3.27 -12.77
C ALA A 230 -8.50 -3.02 -14.19
N VAL A 231 -7.46 -2.19 -14.35
CA VAL A 231 -6.79 -1.98 -15.65
C VAL A 231 -6.02 -3.23 -16.09
N GLY A 232 -5.37 -3.93 -15.16
CA GLY A 232 -4.44 -5.02 -15.48
C GLY A 232 -5.07 -6.36 -15.82
N GLU A 233 -6.37 -6.57 -15.54
CA GLU A 233 -7.00 -7.90 -15.60
C GLU A 233 -7.39 -8.39 -17.01
N ASP A 234 -7.29 -7.58 -18.08
CA ASP A 234 -7.80 -7.97 -19.40
C ASP A 234 -6.92 -7.50 -20.58
N ALA A 235 -5.75 -8.10 -20.76
CA ALA A 235 -4.80 -7.80 -21.85
C ALA A 235 -5.14 -8.46 -23.21
N GLY A 236 -6.36 -8.97 -23.40
CA GLY A 236 -6.82 -9.58 -24.67
C GLY A 236 -7.28 -8.56 -25.72
N LEU A 237 -7.44 -9.00 -26.98
CA LEU A 237 -7.83 -8.18 -28.14
C LEU A 237 -9.20 -7.47 -27.99
N ASP A 238 -10.16 -8.10 -27.30
CA ASP A 238 -11.48 -7.52 -26.93
C ASP A 238 -11.50 -6.91 -25.50
N GLY A 239 -10.33 -6.77 -24.87
CA GLY A 239 -10.18 -6.30 -23.50
C GLY A 239 -10.32 -4.79 -23.37
N GLY A 240 -9.96 -4.02 -24.40
CA GLY A 240 -9.92 -2.56 -24.36
C GLY A 240 -11.26 -1.89 -24.08
N ALA A 241 -12.33 -2.32 -24.76
CA ALA A 241 -13.68 -1.76 -24.58
C ALA A 241 -14.26 -2.10 -23.20
N ARG A 242 -14.20 -3.38 -22.79
CA ARG A 242 -14.66 -3.85 -21.46
C ARG A 242 -13.86 -3.26 -20.30
N ARG A 243 -12.56 -3.03 -20.51
CA ARG A 243 -11.68 -2.33 -19.56
C ARG A 243 -12.14 -0.87 -19.42
N MET A 244 -12.38 -0.18 -20.53
CA MET A 244 -12.87 1.20 -20.52
C MET A 244 -14.22 1.32 -19.82
N GLU A 245 -15.16 0.39 -20.04
CA GLU A 245 -16.47 0.36 -19.37
C GLU A 245 -16.36 0.15 -17.86
N ARG A 246 -15.57 -0.83 -17.39
CA ARG A 246 -15.36 -1.05 -15.95
C ARG A 246 -14.71 0.16 -15.28
N LEU A 247 -13.69 0.73 -15.89
CA LEU A 247 -13.03 1.91 -15.33
C LEU A 247 -13.97 3.13 -15.35
N ALA A 248 -14.76 3.28 -16.40
CA ALA A 248 -15.81 4.30 -16.50
C ALA A 248 -16.87 4.20 -15.41
N ALA A 249 -17.14 3.00 -14.88
CA ALA A 249 -18.02 2.77 -13.74
C ALA A 249 -17.30 2.96 -12.39
N LEU A 250 -16.05 2.52 -12.27
CA LEU A 250 -15.27 2.59 -11.03
C LEU A 250 -14.85 4.01 -10.67
N VAL A 251 -14.42 4.83 -11.64
CA VAL A 251 -13.90 6.17 -11.33
C VAL A 251 -14.94 7.08 -10.67
N PRO A 252 -16.18 7.22 -11.18
CA PRO A 252 -17.20 8.02 -10.50
C PRO A 252 -17.45 7.57 -9.07
N ARG A 253 -17.47 6.25 -8.82
CA ARG A 253 -17.64 5.67 -7.47
C ARG A 253 -16.46 6.05 -6.56
N VAL A 254 -15.23 5.95 -7.05
CA VAL A 254 -14.02 6.37 -6.31
C VAL A 254 -14.07 7.86 -5.98
N THR A 255 -14.38 8.72 -6.95
CA THR A 255 -14.45 10.18 -6.76
C THR A 255 -15.50 10.54 -5.72
N ARG A 256 -16.72 10.00 -5.85
CA ARG A 256 -17.81 10.23 -4.89
C ARG A 256 -17.46 9.77 -3.48
N SER A 257 -16.80 8.62 -3.35
CA SER A 257 -16.40 8.08 -2.04
C SER A 257 -15.36 8.96 -1.35
N GLN A 258 -14.37 9.45 -2.11
CA GLN A 258 -13.38 10.40 -1.59
C GLN A 258 -14.04 11.72 -1.17
N LEU A 259 -15.00 12.22 -1.95
CA LEU A 259 -15.77 13.42 -1.60
C LEU A 259 -16.58 13.22 -0.31
N ALA A 260 -17.29 12.09 -0.16
CA ALA A 260 -18.00 11.75 1.07
C ALA A 260 -17.05 11.77 2.29
N ALA A 261 -15.88 11.14 2.16
CA ALA A 261 -14.92 11.10 3.25
C ALA A 261 -14.36 12.49 3.59
N ILE A 262 -14.05 13.32 2.58
CA ILE A 262 -13.60 14.71 2.79
C ILE A 262 -14.68 15.50 3.51
N LEU A 263 -15.92 15.45 3.04
CA LEU A 263 -17.06 16.17 3.63
C LEU A 263 -17.28 15.75 5.08
N GLY A 264 -17.22 14.45 5.39
CA GLY A 264 -17.33 13.95 6.76
C GLY A 264 -16.18 14.46 7.66
N ASN A 265 -14.92 14.27 7.24
CA ASN A 265 -13.75 14.73 7.98
C ASN A 265 -13.81 16.24 8.26
N LEU A 266 -13.95 17.06 7.21
CA LEU A 266 -13.92 18.52 7.31
C LEU A 266 -15.17 19.06 8.03
N GLY A 267 -16.34 18.48 7.72
CA GLY A 267 -17.61 18.85 8.33
C GLY A 267 -17.66 18.61 9.84
N CYS A 268 -16.92 17.63 10.36
CA CYS A 268 -16.85 17.37 11.80
C CYS A 268 -15.65 18.04 12.49
N VAL A 269 -14.47 18.12 11.86
CA VAL A 269 -13.28 18.72 12.50
C VAL A 269 -13.49 20.20 12.84
N LEU A 270 -14.18 20.96 11.98
CA LEU A 270 -14.46 22.38 12.19
C LEU A 270 -15.31 22.64 13.45
N PRO A 271 -16.54 22.11 13.57
CA PRO A 271 -17.38 22.39 14.73
C PRO A 271 -16.77 21.85 16.03
N VAL A 272 -16.07 20.71 15.98
CA VAL A 272 -15.40 20.16 17.18
C VAL A 272 -14.23 21.05 17.61
N ALA A 273 -13.38 21.51 16.68
CA ALA A 273 -12.29 22.43 17.01
C ALA A 273 -12.81 23.77 17.55
N VAL A 274 -13.89 24.30 16.97
CA VAL A 274 -14.56 25.52 17.46
C VAL A 274 -15.14 25.31 18.86
N ALA A 275 -15.83 24.20 19.10
CA ALA A 275 -16.39 23.87 20.42
C ALA A 275 -15.30 23.72 21.48
N LEU A 276 -14.17 23.07 21.14
CA LEU A 276 -13.01 22.95 22.02
C LEU A 276 -12.37 24.31 22.29
N GLY A 277 -12.17 25.13 21.26
CA GLY A 277 -11.55 26.46 21.37
C GLY A 277 -12.37 27.43 22.21
N LEU A 278 -13.66 27.58 21.89
CA LEU A 278 -14.58 28.45 22.63
C LEU A 278 -14.88 27.91 24.03
N GLY A 279 -15.06 26.59 24.17
CA GLY A 279 -15.28 25.95 25.48
C GLY A 279 -14.09 26.18 26.42
N PHE A 280 -12.86 26.06 25.91
CA PHE A 280 -11.68 26.40 26.70
C PHE A 280 -11.65 27.88 27.09
N GLN A 281 -11.97 28.78 26.16
CA GLN A 281 -12.01 30.22 26.43
C GLN A 281 -13.04 30.59 27.50
N LEU A 282 -14.22 29.98 27.46
CA LEU A 282 -15.26 30.16 28.47
C LEU A 282 -14.82 29.67 29.85
N LEU A 283 -14.07 28.56 29.92
CA LEU A 283 -13.63 27.95 31.17
C LEU A 283 -12.39 28.61 31.79
N LYS A 284 -11.45 29.10 30.97
CA LYS A 284 -10.16 29.66 31.41
C LYS A 284 -10.09 31.18 31.35
N GLY A 285 -11.03 31.83 30.68
CA GLY A 285 -11.07 33.29 30.52
C GLY A 285 -10.10 33.83 29.46
N HIS A 286 -9.35 32.97 28.75
CA HIS A 286 -8.45 33.37 27.66
C HIS A 286 -8.51 32.35 26.51
N ALA A 287 -8.15 32.78 25.30
CA ALA A 287 -8.15 31.92 24.12
C ALA A 287 -7.19 30.71 24.26
N TYR A 288 -7.51 29.60 23.58
CA TYR A 288 -6.70 28.38 23.58
C TYR A 288 -5.33 28.59 22.93
N LEU A 289 -5.30 29.38 21.85
CA LEU A 289 -4.06 29.85 21.22
C LEU A 289 -3.82 31.30 21.58
N THR A 290 -2.55 31.68 21.70
CA THR A 290 -2.20 33.11 21.77
C THR A 290 -2.46 33.78 20.42
N ALA A 291 -2.68 35.10 20.42
CA ALA A 291 -2.88 35.86 19.18
C ALA A 291 -1.72 35.67 18.19
N GLN A 292 -0.48 35.61 18.70
CA GLN A 292 0.71 35.35 17.90
C GLN A 292 0.72 33.95 17.27
N GLN A 293 0.35 32.91 18.04
CA GLN A 293 0.23 31.55 17.51
C GLN A 293 -0.86 31.44 16.45
N ALA A 294 -2.01 32.07 16.69
CA ALA A 294 -3.13 32.07 15.76
C ALA A 294 -2.77 32.79 14.44
N GLN A 295 -2.12 33.95 14.52
CA GLN A 295 -1.63 34.67 13.35
C GLN A 295 -0.58 33.85 12.57
N HIS A 296 0.34 33.19 13.28
CA HIS A 296 1.32 32.31 12.64
C HIS A 296 0.68 31.12 11.89
N VAL A 297 -0.41 30.56 12.43
CA VAL A 297 -1.18 29.53 11.72
C VAL A 297 -1.76 30.07 10.40
N VAL A 298 -2.36 31.27 10.43
CA VAL A 298 -2.93 31.92 9.24
C VAL A 298 -1.84 32.21 8.19
N GLU A 299 -0.73 32.82 8.60
CA GLU A 299 0.37 33.19 7.72
C GLU A 299 1.01 31.98 7.03
N THR A 300 1.25 30.90 7.80
CA THR A 300 1.89 29.70 7.25
C THR A 300 0.96 28.85 6.40
N LEU A 301 -0.36 29.08 6.44
CA LEU A 301 -1.35 28.45 5.55
C LEU A 301 -1.64 29.26 4.30
N HIS A 302 -1.12 30.49 4.19
CA HIS A 302 -1.35 31.32 3.02
C HIS A 302 -0.74 30.65 1.76
N PRO A 303 -1.50 30.47 0.67
CA PRO A 303 -1.07 29.66 -0.48
C PRO A 303 0.16 30.24 -1.23
N TRP A 304 0.23 31.56 -1.34
CA TRP A 304 1.29 32.25 -2.12
C TRP A 304 2.42 32.86 -1.30
N LYS A 305 2.14 33.24 -0.05
CA LYS A 305 3.11 33.93 0.82
C LYS A 305 3.88 32.95 1.73
N SER A 306 3.59 31.66 1.61
CA SER A 306 4.27 30.61 2.35
C SER A 306 4.58 29.45 1.42
N ALA A 307 5.43 28.54 1.88
CA ALA A 307 5.72 27.29 1.18
C ALA A 307 4.66 26.20 1.42
N THR A 308 3.42 26.55 1.84
CA THR A 308 2.35 25.60 2.15
C THR A 308 2.06 24.62 1.02
N LEU A 309 2.11 25.07 -0.24
CA LEU A 309 1.84 24.20 -1.39
C LEU A 309 2.91 23.11 -1.53
N LEU A 310 4.18 23.47 -1.35
CA LEU A 310 5.28 22.51 -1.36
C LEU A 310 5.15 21.50 -0.23
N TYR A 311 4.83 21.97 0.98
CA TYR A 311 4.61 21.12 2.15
C TYR A 311 3.38 20.23 2.02
N ALA A 312 2.32 20.70 1.36
CA ALA A 312 1.14 19.90 1.05
C ALA A 312 1.44 18.79 0.02
N ALA A 313 2.22 19.10 -1.01
CA ALA A 313 2.69 18.10 -1.97
C ALA A 313 3.59 17.06 -1.30
N LEU A 314 4.54 17.49 -0.46
CA LEU A 314 5.37 16.61 0.36
C LEU A 314 4.48 15.70 1.24
N THR A 315 3.46 16.26 1.88
CA THR A 315 2.51 15.48 2.68
C THR A 315 1.77 14.44 1.84
N GLY A 316 1.42 14.75 0.58
CA GLY A 316 0.89 13.77 -0.37
C GLY A 316 1.85 12.60 -0.64
N VAL A 317 3.15 12.86 -0.72
CA VAL A 317 4.20 11.83 -0.81
C VAL A 317 4.22 10.98 0.46
N LEU A 318 4.15 11.59 1.65
CA LEU A 318 4.13 10.87 2.93
C LEU A 318 2.87 10.01 3.08
N LEU A 319 1.72 10.48 2.63
CA LEU A 319 0.47 9.72 2.58
C LEU A 319 0.64 8.48 1.71
N TRP A 320 1.18 8.63 0.50
CA TRP A 320 1.49 7.49 -0.37
C TRP A 320 2.50 6.53 0.27
N ALA A 321 3.60 7.04 0.84
CA ALA A 321 4.60 6.21 1.51
C ALA A 321 4.01 5.41 2.68
N SER A 322 3.09 6.01 3.45
CA SER A 322 2.39 5.32 4.53
C SER A 322 1.49 4.17 4.04
N SER A 323 0.89 4.29 2.85
CA SER A 323 0.09 3.22 2.23
C SER A 323 0.94 2.04 1.77
N LEU A 324 2.17 2.29 1.30
CA LEU A 324 3.13 1.23 1.00
C LEU A 324 3.58 0.53 2.29
N ALA A 325 3.83 1.29 3.36
CA ALA A 325 4.17 0.73 4.65
C ALA A 325 3.02 -0.13 5.23
N ALA A 326 1.77 0.28 5.02
CA ALA A 326 0.58 -0.51 5.36
C ALA A 326 0.58 -1.88 4.66
N GLY A 327 0.71 -1.88 3.32
CA GLY A 327 0.74 -3.12 2.53
C GLY A 327 1.96 -4.00 2.84
N TRP A 328 3.12 -3.39 3.12
CA TRP A 328 4.31 -4.11 3.57
C TRP A 328 4.10 -4.77 4.95
N PHE A 329 3.50 -4.05 5.90
CA PHE A 329 3.26 -4.56 7.25
C PHE A 329 2.21 -5.68 7.26
N GLU A 330 1.13 -5.54 6.49
CA GLU A 330 0.16 -6.62 6.28
C GLU A 330 0.86 -7.85 5.66
N ASN A 331 1.66 -7.66 4.60
CA ASN A 331 2.43 -8.73 4.00
C ASN A 331 3.40 -9.38 5.00
N PHE A 332 4.05 -8.61 5.87
CA PHE A 332 4.92 -9.12 6.91
C PHE A 332 4.17 -10.02 7.91
N ILE A 333 2.96 -9.61 8.32
CA ILE A 333 2.10 -10.38 9.23
C ILE A 333 1.67 -11.70 8.59
N VAL A 334 1.20 -11.66 7.34
CA VAL A 334 0.77 -12.86 6.60
C VAL A 334 1.95 -13.77 6.31
N TYR A 335 3.06 -13.24 5.78
CA TYR A 335 4.24 -14.04 5.41
C TYR A 335 4.83 -14.79 6.61
N ARG A 336 4.85 -14.16 7.79
CA ARG A 336 5.36 -14.79 9.02
C ARG A 336 4.33 -15.64 9.75
N ARG A 337 3.10 -15.78 9.24
CA ARG A 337 2.01 -16.53 9.90
C ARG A 337 1.80 -16.09 11.35
N LEU A 338 1.87 -14.77 11.57
CA LEU A 338 1.71 -14.17 12.89
C LEU A 338 0.33 -14.44 13.52
N PRO A 339 -0.79 -14.39 12.77
CA PRO A 339 -2.10 -14.77 13.30
C PRO A 339 -2.12 -16.22 13.80
N GLU A 340 -1.56 -17.17 13.05
CA GLU A 340 -1.51 -18.57 13.45
C GLU A 340 -0.62 -18.77 14.68
N ALA A 341 0.51 -18.05 14.76
CA ALA A 341 1.39 -18.07 15.92
C ALA A 341 0.69 -17.53 17.18
N LEU A 342 -0.07 -16.43 17.06
CA LEU A 342 -0.84 -15.85 18.16
C LEU A 342 -1.97 -16.77 18.61
N ALA A 343 -2.72 -17.36 17.68
CA ALA A 343 -3.80 -18.28 17.99
C ALA A 343 -3.33 -19.51 18.78
N HIS A 344 -2.09 -19.95 18.57
CA HIS A 344 -1.47 -21.08 19.27
C HIS A 344 -0.54 -20.67 20.44
N HIS A 345 -0.41 -19.37 20.72
CA HIS A 345 0.51 -18.89 21.74
C HIS A 345 0.10 -19.32 23.15
N ARG A 346 0.98 -20.03 23.86
CA ARG A 346 0.68 -20.68 25.16
C ARG A 346 0.17 -19.70 26.21
N VAL A 347 0.84 -18.56 26.37
CA VAL A 347 0.47 -17.54 27.36
C VAL A 347 -0.86 -16.88 26.99
N LEU A 348 -1.09 -16.63 25.70
CA LEU A 348 -2.32 -15.97 25.26
C LEU A 348 -3.53 -16.88 25.46
N ARG A 349 -3.39 -18.17 25.15
CA ARG A 349 -4.41 -19.18 25.41
C ARG A 349 -4.65 -19.41 26.90
N ALA A 350 -3.62 -19.29 27.73
CA ALA A 350 -3.77 -19.37 29.18
C ALA A 350 -4.53 -18.17 29.76
N LEU A 351 -4.28 -16.95 29.25
CA LEU A 351 -4.91 -15.72 29.74
C LEU A 351 -6.33 -15.49 29.20
N LEU A 352 -6.56 -15.73 27.91
CA LEU A 352 -7.81 -15.38 27.22
C LEU A 352 -8.62 -16.59 26.72
N GLY A 353 -8.12 -17.81 26.96
CA GLY A 353 -8.68 -19.02 26.37
C GLY A 353 -8.36 -19.17 24.88
N VAL A 354 -8.73 -20.34 24.32
CA VAL A 354 -8.50 -20.66 22.90
C VAL A 354 -9.27 -19.70 21.98
N ASN A 355 -10.52 -19.41 22.32
CA ASN A 355 -11.37 -18.51 21.54
C ASN A 355 -10.89 -17.06 21.62
N GLY A 356 -10.39 -16.61 22.78
CA GLY A 356 -9.81 -15.28 22.92
C GLY A 356 -8.52 -15.11 22.11
N ALA A 357 -7.63 -16.10 22.14
CA ALA A 357 -6.41 -16.09 21.33
C ALA A 357 -6.72 -16.03 19.82
N ARG A 358 -7.75 -16.76 19.36
CA ARG A 358 -8.24 -16.67 17.97
C ARG A 358 -8.79 -15.28 17.63
N LYS A 359 -9.63 -14.69 18.49
CA LYS A 359 -10.14 -13.33 18.28
C LYS A 359 -9.02 -12.29 18.18
N VAL A 360 -7.96 -12.42 18.98
CA VAL A 360 -6.79 -11.53 18.90
C VAL A 360 -6.04 -11.72 17.58
N ALA A 361 -5.87 -12.96 17.13
CA ALA A 361 -5.27 -13.26 15.84
C ALA A 361 -6.08 -12.66 14.67
N ASP A 362 -7.40 -12.84 14.69
CA ASP A 362 -8.32 -12.29 13.68
C ASP A 362 -8.30 -10.75 13.70
N ALA A 363 -8.30 -10.14 14.89
CA ALA A 363 -8.20 -8.70 15.05
C ALA A 363 -6.87 -8.14 14.51
N LEU A 364 -5.74 -8.83 14.75
CA LEU A 364 -4.45 -8.43 14.18
C LEU A 364 -4.53 -8.44 12.65
N MET A 365 -5.08 -9.50 12.06
CA MET A 365 -5.20 -9.62 10.61
C MET A 365 -6.10 -8.52 10.02
N HIS A 366 -7.23 -8.22 10.68
CA HIS A 366 -8.18 -7.21 10.23
C HIS A 366 -7.64 -5.78 10.34
N HIS A 367 -6.87 -5.47 11.40
CA HIS A 367 -6.37 -4.11 11.66
C HIS A 367 -4.93 -3.87 11.18
N ALA A 368 -4.21 -4.91 10.72
CA ALA A 368 -2.80 -4.86 10.34
C ALA A 368 -2.46 -3.67 9.43
N ALA A 369 -3.04 -3.62 8.23
CA ALA A 369 -2.75 -2.57 7.25
C ALA A 369 -3.07 -1.18 7.80
N GLY A 370 -4.21 -1.04 8.46
CA GLY A 370 -4.67 0.22 9.04
C GLY A 370 -3.78 0.77 10.15
N VAL A 371 -3.32 -0.11 11.05
CA VAL A 371 -2.38 0.21 12.13
C VAL A 371 -1.00 0.52 11.55
N GLY A 372 -0.47 -0.33 10.67
CA GLY A 372 0.82 -0.10 10.03
C GLY A 372 0.88 1.24 9.30
N GLY A 373 -0.10 1.52 8.43
CA GLY A 373 -0.20 2.78 7.72
C GLY A 373 -0.46 3.98 8.64
N GLY A 374 -1.32 3.82 9.64
CA GLY A 374 -1.62 4.88 10.62
C GLY A 374 -0.41 5.28 11.46
N VAL A 375 0.30 4.30 12.02
CA VAL A 375 1.51 4.54 12.81
C VAL A 375 2.59 5.17 11.95
N THR A 376 2.86 4.62 10.76
CA THR A 376 3.86 5.19 9.84
C THR A 376 3.51 6.62 9.46
N LEU A 377 2.25 6.91 9.11
CA LEU A 377 1.83 8.27 8.78
C LEU A 377 2.04 9.21 9.97
N GLY A 378 1.57 8.84 11.17
CA GLY A 378 1.69 9.67 12.37
C GLY A 378 3.15 10.02 12.69
N VAL A 379 4.05 9.04 12.59
CA VAL A 379 5.49 9.26 12.77
C VAL A 379 6.06 10.16 11.67
N LEU A 380 5.75 9.91 10.39
CA LEU A 380 6.26 10.70 9.27
C LEU A 380 5.83 12.18 9.37
N LEU A 381 4.57 12.45 9.74
CA LEU A 381 4.07 13.82 9.88
C LEU A 381 4.81 14.60 10.98
N ALA A 382 5.31 13.94 12.02
CA ALA A 382 5.99 14.56 13.15
C ALA A 382 7.52 14.62 12.98
N VAL A 383 8.12 13.59 12.39
CA VAL A 383 9.57 13.49 12.21
C VAL A 383 10.05 14.40 11.07
N MET A 384 9.28 14.55 9.99
CA MET A 384 9.73 15.32 8.82
C MET A 384 10.12 16.77 9.12
N PRO A 385 9.34 17.55 9.89
CA PRO A 385 9.75 18.89 10.28
C PRO A 385 11.04 18.90 11.12
N GLY A 386 11.19 17.94 12.03
CA GLY A 386 12.38 17.81 12.87
C GLY A 386 13.65 17.47 12.07
N VAL A 387 13.54 16.55 11.10
CA VAL A 387 14.63 16.20 10.18
C VAL A 387 15.01 17.41 9.33
N GLY A 388 14.03 18.14 8.77
CA GLY A 388 14.31 19.37 8.05
C GLY A 388 15.09 20.37 8.89
N GLY A 389 14.57 20.68 10.08
CA GLY A 389 15.21 21.61 11.01
C GLY A 389 16.64 21.21 11.36
N PHE A 390 16.92 19.92 11.55
CA PHE A 390 18.27 19.41 11.81
C PHE A 390 19.25 19.70 10.67
N PHE A 391 18.81 19.61 9.41
CA PHE A 391 19.61 19.92 8.23
C PHE A 391 19.53 21.39 7.80
N GLY A 392 18.88 22.26 8.59
CA GLY A 392 18.68 23.68 8.25
C GLY A 392 17.69 23.91 7.10
N LEU A 393 16.93 22.89 6.71
CA LEU A 393 15.88 22.99 5.72
C LEU A 393 14.56 23.32 6.44
N PRO A 394 13.81 24.36 6.04
CA PRO A 394 12.55 24.72 6.69
C PRO A 394 11.42 23.74 6.31
N LEU A 395 11.64 22.42 6.34
CA LEU A 395 10.61 21.45 6.00
C LEU A 395 9.47 21.50 7.01
N ASP A 396 8.26 21.46 6.48
CA ASP A 396 7.05 21.32 7.27
C ASP A 396 6.05 20.45 6.51
N VAL A 397 4.95 20.10 7.17
CA VAL A 397 3.96 19.15 6.69
C VAL A 397 2.57 19.76 6.84
N ARG A 398 1.78 19.73 5.77
CA ARG A 398 0.44 20.32 5.69
C ARG A 398 -0.55 19.23 5.30
N HIS A 399 -1.25 18.73 6.32
CA HIS A 399 -2.30 17.74 6.17
C HIS A 399 -3.66 18.42 6.30
N VAL A 400 -4.49 18.35 5.26
CA VAL A 400 -5.76 19.11 5.15
C VAL A 400 -6.63 19.10 6.41
N THR A 401 -6.94 17.92 6.98
CA THR A 401 -7.79 17.82 8.18
C THR A 401 -7.17 18.50 9.41
N PHE A 402 -5.86 18.32 9.62
CA PHE A 402 -5.16 18.95 10.74
C PHE A 402 -4.94 20.45 10.53
N SER A 403 -4.63 20.86 9.30
CA SER A 403 -4.51 22.26 8.92
C SER A 403 -5.84 22.99 9.06
N PHE A 404 -6.97 22.35 8.71
CA PHE A 404 -8.30 22.92 8.89
C PHE A 404 -8.68 23.05 10.36
N GLY A 405 -8.42 22.02 11.17
CA GLY A 405 -8.61 22.10 12.63
C GLY A 405 -7.75 23.19 13.27
N ALA A 406 -6.48 23.33 12.85
CA ALA A 406 -5.59 24.38 13.34
C ALA A 406 -6.10 25.79 12.97
N LEU A 407 -6.58 25.96 11.74
CA LEU A 407 -7.16 27.21 11.28
C LEU A 407 -8.45 27.55 12.05
N ALA A 408 -9.27 26.54 12.40
CA ALA A 408 -10.46 26.72 13.23
C ALA A 408 -10.11 27.20 14.65
N PHE A 409 -9.09 26.61 15.30
CA PHE A 409 -8.57 27.12 16.58
C PHE A 409 -8.03 28.54 16.47
N ALA A 410 -7.31 28.87 15.37
CA ALA A 410 -6.81 30.22 15.12
C ALA A 410 -7.95 31.23 14.96
N GLY A 411 -9.01 30.89 14.23
CA GLY A 411 -10.19 31.74 14.07
C GLY A 411 -10.89 32.02 15.39
N CYS A 412 -10.98 31.02 16.29
CA CYS A 412 -11.54 31.22 17.63
C CYS A 412 -10.70 32.19 18.47
N ALA A 413 -9.36 32.12 18.36
CA ALA A 413 -8.46 32.99 19.11
C ALA A 413 -8.41 34.44 18.60
N LEU A 414 -8.52 34.64 17.28
CA LEU A 414 -8.51 35.97 16.65
C LEU A 414 -9.88 36.66 16.67
N GLY A 415 -10.96 35.89 16.76
CA GLY A 415 -12.33 36.38 16.84
C GLY A 415 -13.02 36.59 15.49
N PRO A 416 -14.33 36.90 15.50
CA PRO A 416 -15.18 36.86 14.29
C PRO A 416 -14.78 37.85 13.20
N SER A 417 -14.30 39.04 13.56
CA SER A 417 -13.87 40.07 12.60
C SER A 417 -12.64 39.62 11.80
N ALA A 418 -11.69 38.96 12.47
CA ALA A 418 -10.44 38.50 11.86
C ALA A 418 -10.67 37.36 10.85
N VAL A 419 -11.70 36.52 11.04
CA VAL A 419 -12.05 35.43 10.11
C VAL A 419 -12.47 35.96 8.73
N MET A 420 -13.01 37.19 8.69
CA MET A 420 -13.40 37.87 7.44
C MET A 420 -12.26 38.64 6.78
N GLU A 421 -11.09 38.73 7.44
CA GLU A 421 -9.96 39.44 6.85
C GLU A 421 -9.40 38.67 5.64
N PRO A 422 -8.87 39.39 4.62
CA PRO A 422 -8.34 38.77 3.42
C PRO A 422 -7.25 37.72 3.71
N GLY A 423 -6.45 37.92 4.76
CA GLY A 423 -5.41 36.98 5.18
C GLY A 423 -5.98 35.65 5.64
N PHE A 424 -7.05 35.67 6.45
CA PHE A 424 -7.71 34.46 6.93
C PHE A 424 -8.43 33.73 5.80
N LEU A 425 -9.16 34.45 4.93
CA LEU A 425 -9.80 33.87 3.75
C LEU A 425 -8.79 33.24 2.79
N ALA A 426 -7.61 33.87 2.61
CA ALA A 426 -6.52 33.28 1.85
C ALA A 426 -6.00 31.99 2.50
N ALA A 427 -5.91 31.91 3.84
CA ALA A 427 -5.55 30.69 4.54
C ALA A 427 -6.61 29.58 4.39
N VAL A 428 -7.91 29.91 4.38
CA VAL A 428 -8.99 28.96 4.08
C VAL A 428 -8.83 28.40 2.66
N ALA A 429 -8.61 29.25 1.66
CA ALA A 429 -8.31 28.81 0.30
C ALA A 429 -7.04 27.95 0.26
N GLY A 430 -6.01 28.32 1.03
CA GLY A 430 -4.80 27.53 1.22
C GLY A 430 -5.09 26.11 1.71
N VAL A 431 -5.93 25.94 2.74
CA VAL A 431 -6.34 24.62 3.24
C VAL A 431 -7.07 23.79 2.18
N LEU A 432 -7.92 24.40 1.35
CA LEU A 432 -8.57 23.70 0.25
C LEU A 432 -7.54 23.19 -0.77
N VAL A 433 -6.56 24.02 -1.14
CA VAL A 433 -5.48 23.61 -2.04
C VAL A 433 -4.57 22.56 -1.39
N VAL A 434 -4.31 22.64 -0.08
CA VAL A 434 -3.60 21.60 0.69
C VAL A 434 -4.31 20.26 0.52
N GLY A 435 -5.64 20.25 0.62
CA GLY A 435 -6.46 19.09 0.29
C GLY A 435 -6.15 18.57 -1.11
N VAL A 436 -6.40 19.37 -2.15
CA VAL A 436 -6.18 18.96 -3.54
C VAL A 436 -4.78 18.36 -3.76
N LEU A 437 -3.73 18.95 -3.17
CA LEU A 437 -2.37 18.44 -3.27
C LEU A 437 -2.12 17.15 -2.47
N ASN A 438 -2.63 17.04 -1.24
CA ASN A 438 -2.54 15.81 -0.45
C ASN A 438 -3.15 14.63 -1.21
N PHE A 439 -4.39 14.79 -1.68
CA PHE A 439 -5.13 13.76 -2.41
C PHE A 439 -4.50 13.48 -3.79
N GLY A 440 -4.24 14.53 -4.57
CA GLY A 440 -3.75 14.42 -5.95
C GLY A 440 -2.36 13.81 -6.06
N VAL A 441 -1.40 14.24 -5.25
CA VAL A 441 -0.04 13.69 -5.27
C VAL A 441 -0.03 12.24 -4.79
N SER A 442 -0.75 11.93 -3.71
CA SER A 442 -0.83 10.57 -3.20
C SER A 442 -1.46 9.60 -4.22
N PHE A 443 -2.56 10.01 -4.83
CA PHE A 443 -3.24 9.25 -5.88
C PHE A 443 -2.35 9.02 -7.11
N ALA A 444 -1.70 10.09 -7.61
CA ALA A 444 -0.85 10.01 -8.81
C ALA A 444 0.35 9.07 -8.62
N LEU A 445 1.01 9.14 -7.46
CA LEU A 445 2.11 8.23 -7.12
C LEU A 445 1.65 6.78 -7.01
N ALA A 446 0.53 6.54 -6.32
CA ALA A 446 -0.04 5.20 -6.18
C ALA A 446 -0.41 4.61 -7.54
N LEU A 447 -1.15 5.37 -8.36
CA LEU A 447 -1.56 4.93 -9.70
C LEU A 447 -0.36 4.67 -10.60
N GLY A 448 0.62 5.58 -10.62
CA GLY A 448 1.82 5.43 -11.46
C GLY A 448 2.66 4.21 -11.09
N VAL A 449 2.84 3.95 -9.79
CA VAL A 449 3.58 2.78 -9.30
C VAL A 449 2.79 1.49 -9.55
N ALA A 450 1.48 1.50 -9.36
CA ALA A 450 0.62 0.34 -9.59
C ALA A 450 0.55 -0.06 -11.08
N LEU A 451 0.38 0.90 -11.99
CA LEU A 451 0.41 0.65 -13.43
C LEU A 451 1.77 0.10 -13.88
N ARG A 452 2.86 0.65 -13.34
CA ARG A 452 4.23 0.19 -13.66
C ARG A 452 4.53 -1.20 -13.10
N ALA A 453 3.99 -1.54 -11.94
CA ALA A 453 4.12 -2.89 -11.37
C ALA A 453 3.37 -3.96 -12.17
N ARG A 454 2.36 -3.55 -12.96
CA ARG A 454 1.53 -4.41 -13.82
C ARG A 454 1.89 -4.36 -15.31
N ASP A 455 3.05 -3.78 -15.66
CA ASP A 455 3.52 -3.66 -17.06
C ASP A 455 2.58 -2.91 -18.01
N VAL A 456 1.69 -2.05 -17.50
CA VAL A 456 0.83 -1.24 -18.37
C VAL A 456 1.68 -0.16 -19.06
N PRO A 457 1.67 -0.06 -20.41
CA PRO A 457 2.39 0.97 -21.12
C PRO A 457 1.93 2.38 -20.70
N VAL A 458 2.87 3.30 -20.47
CA VAL A 458 2.57 4.68 -20.02
C VAL A 458 1.57 5.40 -20.95
N ARG A 459 1.67 5.16 -22.26
CA ARG A 459 0.75 5.73 -23.26
C ARG A 459 -0.70 5.29 -23.03
N GLU A 460 -0.91 4.05 -22.61
CA GLU A 460 -2.24 3.52 -22.32
C GLU A 460 -2.79 4.13 -21.02
N GLY A 461 -1.96 4.28 -19.99
CA GLY A 461 -2.32 4.99 -18.76
C GLY A 461 -2.71 6.45 -18.99
N LEU A 462 -2.01 7.17 -19.86
CA LEU A 462 -2.34 8.55 -20.22
C LEU A 462 -3.64 8.66 -21.03
N ARG A 463 -3.88 7.75 -21.98
CA ARG A 463 -5.15 7.67 -22.71
C ARG A 463 -6.33 7.44 -21.76
N PHE A 464 -6.13 6.57 -20.78
CA PHE A 464 -7.11 6.31 -19.74
C PHE A 464 -7.43 7.58 -18.91
N LEU A 465 -6.42 8.28 -18.40
CA LEU A 465 -6.61 9.54 -17.67
C LEU A 465 -7.36 10.59 -18.51
N GLY A 466 -7.02 10.71 -19.80
CA GLY A 466 -7.71 11.62 -20.72
C GLY A 466 -9.20 11.26 -20.92
N ALA A 467 -9.51 9.97 -21.08
CA ALA A 467 -10.89 9.50 -21.24
C ALA A 467 -11.75 9.77 -19.99
N VAL A 468 -11.17 9.56 -18.80
CA VAL A 468 -11.80 9.86 -17.52
C VAL A 468 -12.07 11.35 -17.38
N ALA A 469 -11.07 12.20 -17.66
CA ALA A 469 -11.21 13.65 -17.57
C ALA A 469 -12.31 14.16 -18.52
N LEU A 470 -12.34 13.67 -19.76
CA LEU A 470 -13.39 14.04 -20.72
C LEU A 470 -14.79 13.62 -20.25
N ARG A 471 -14.93 12.44 -19.62
CA ARG A 471 -16.21 11.97 -19.08
C ARG A 471 -16.67 12.82 -17.89
N PHE A 472 -15.76 13.19 -17.00
CA PHE A 472 -16.05 14.12 -15.89
C PHE A 472 -16.54 15.48 -16.41
N LEU A 473 -15.87 16.03 -17.43
CA LEU A 473 -16.28 17.30 -18.05
C LEU A 473 -17.64 17.21 -18.76
N ARG A 474 -17.98 16.07 -19.35
CA ARG A 474 -19.25 15.86 -20.07
C ARG A 474 -20.44 15.57 -19.16
N ASN A 475 -20.24 14.80 -18.09
CA ASN A 475 -21.29 14.43 -17.15
C ASN A 475 -20.72 14.30 -15.73
N PRO A 476 -20.64 15.40 -14.97
CA PRO A 476 -20.06 15.40 -13.63
C PRO A 476 -20.99 14.84 -12.56
N ILE A 477 -22.32 14.83 -12.77
CA ILE A 477 -23.31 14.47 -11.74
C ILE A 477 -23.05 13.07 -11.15
N PRO A 478 -22.79 12.01 -11.96
CA PRO A 478 -22.48 10.68 -11.43
C PRO A 478 -21.19 10.59 -10.59
N PHE A 479 -20.28 11.57 -10.71
CA PHE A 479 -19.05 11.63 -9.91
C PHE A 479 -19.28 12.30 -8.54
N LEU A 480 -20.38 13.03 -8.39
CA LEU A 480 -20.68 13.82 -7.20
C LEU A 480 -21.78 13.20 -6.35
N VAL A 481 -22.83 12.67 -6.99
CA VAL A 481 -24.06 12.23 -6.32
C VAL A 481 -24.36 10.76 -6.62
N PRO A 482 -24.75 9.95 -5.62
CA PRO A 482 -25.24 8.61 -5.88
C PRO A 482 -26.43 8.54 -6.83
N PRO A 483 -26.44 7.62 -7.82
CA PRO A 483 -27.68 7.26 -8.50
C PRO A 483 -28.66 6.63 -7.50
N HIS A 484 -29.96 6.84 -7.71
CA HIS A 484 -31.01 6.29 -6.84
C HIS A 484 -31.14 4.76 -6.95
N ASP A 485 -30.85 4.18 -8.11
CA ASP A 485 -30.97 2.74 -8.39
C ASP A 485 -29.71 2.22 -9.10
N GLU A 486 -28.69 1.82 -8.35
CA GLU A 486 -27.61 0.97 -8.88
C GLU A 486 -27.78 -0.43 -8.29
N PRO A 487 -27.91 -1.50 -9.10
CA PRO A 487 -27.93 -2.85 -8.57
C PRO A 487 -26.60 -3.12 -7.85
N VAL A 488 -26.72 -3.65 -6.64
CA VAL A 488 -25.58 -4.07 -5.82
C VAL A 488 -24.67 -4.95 -6.69
N PRO A 489 -23.41 -4.55 -6.95
CA PRO A 489 -22.48 -5.46 -7.61
C PRO A 489 -22.39 -6.69 -6.71
N GLN A 490 -22.61 -7.87 -7.26
CA GLN A 490 -22.30 -9.12 -6.57
C GLN A 490 -20.81 -9.09 -6.27
N GLY A 491 -20.44 -8.61 -5.08
CA GLY A 491 -19.08 -8.65 -4.60
C GLY A 491 -18.67 -10.11 -4.57
N THR A 492 -17.54 -10.43 -5.18
CA THR A 492 -16.83 -11.66 -4.87
C THR A 492 -16.61 -11.62 -3.36
N GLU A 493 -17.42 -12.33 -2.59
CA GLU A 493 -17.18 -12.53 -1.17
C GLU A 493 -15.73 -12.97 -1.07
N ALA A 494 -14.89 -12.12 -0.46
CA ALA A 494 -13.60 -12.56 0.00
C ALA A 494 -13.90 -13.72 0.93
N ARG A 495 -13.70 -14.95 0.43
CA ARG A 495 -13.69 -16.15 1.26
C ARG A 495 -12.61 -15.91 2.30
N VAL A 496 -13.02 -15.38 3.45
CA VAL A 496 -12.33 -15.62 4.70
C VAL A 496 -12.40 -17.13 4.84
N VAL A 497 -11.38 -17.84 4.35
CA VAL A 497 -11.25 -19.26 4.59
C VAL A 497 -11.11 -19.36 6.11
N PRO A 498 -12.15 -19.85 6.82
CA PRO A 498 -11.99 -20.05 8.25
C PRO A 498 -10.83 -21.01 8.41
N LEU A 499 -9.89 -20.72 9.31
CA LEU A 499 -8.83 -21.64 9.69
C LEU A 499 -9.52 -22.98 10.00
N ALA A 500 -9.44 -23.92 9.05
CA ALA A 500 -10.04 -25.23 9.20
C ALA A 500 -9.40 -25.82 10.45
N GLY A 501 -10.22 -26.09 11.47
CA GLY A 501 -9.77 -26.88 12.60
C GLY A 501 -9.21 -28.21 12.09
N PRO A 502 -8.21 -28.79 12.76
CA PRO A 502 -7.74 -30.11 12.38
C PRO A 502 -8.94 -31.07 12.31
N PRO A 503 -9.05 -31.92 11.27
CA PRO A 503 -10.10 -32.93 11.22
C PRO A 503 -10.01 -33.75 12.50
N GLY A 504 -11.17 -33.92 13.14
CA GLY A 504 -11.27 -34.58 14.43
C GLY A 504 -10.53 -35.90 14.47
N ALA A 505 -9.75 -36.07 15.52
CA ALA A 505 -9.41 -37.34 16.13
C ALA A 505 -9.64 -37.18 17.63
#